data_AF-A0A0E4H6D6-F1
#
_entry.id   AF-A0A0E4H6D6-F1
#
_cell.length_a   1.000
_cell.length_b   1.000
_cell.length_c   1.000
_cell.angle_alpha   90.00
_cell.angle_beta   90.00
_cell.angle_gamma   90.00
#
_symmetry.space_group_name_H-M   'P 1'
#
loop_
_entity.id
_entity.type
_entity.pdbx_description
1 polymer ?
#
loop_
_entity_poly.entity_id
_entity_poly.type
_entity_poly.pdbx_seq_one_letter_code
_entity_poly.pdbx_strand_id
1 'polypeptide(L)' 'MIDFIVYREDHNQTLDKRAAFNLNAIRKLCLYFLKVIQFPKKDLSYRRKQRYISVHLNDYLPQLFGK' A
#
# COMPACT_ATOMS: atom_id res chain seq x y z
N MET A 1 18.49 -8.27 0.62
CA MET A 1 17.65 -8.86 1.69
C MET A 1 17.07 -7.68 2.44
N ILE A 2 15.75 -7.48 2.40
CA ILE A 2 15.10 -6.26 2.89
C ILE A 2 14.87 -6.44 4.40
N ASP A 3 15.65 -5.74 5.22
CA ASP A 3 15.55 -5.76 6.69
C ASP A 3 14.26 -5.09 7.17
N PHE A 4 13.21 -5.90 7.29
CA PHE A 4 11.98 -5.58 8.03
C PHE A 4 12.13 -5.92 9.53
N ILE A 5 13.33 -5.81 10.13
CA ILE A 5 13.49 -6.07 11.56
C ILE A 5 14.56 -5.15 12.11
N VAL A 6 14.13 -4.09 12.81
CA VAL A 6 14.53 -3.83 14.21
C VAL A 6 13.41 -3.01 14.86
N TYR A 7 12.44 -3.70 15.48
CA TYR A 7 11.68 -3.14 16.60
C TYR A 7 12.64 -3.11 17.80
N ARG A 8 13.08 -1.92 18.21
CA ARG A 8 13.79 -1.75 19.47
C ARG A 8 13.31 -0.46 20.13
N GLU A 9 12.63 -0.64 21.25
CA GLU A 9 12.15 0.39 22.17
C GLU A 9 13.31 1.24 22.67
N ASP A 10 13.52 2.42 22.08
CA ASP A 10 14.16 3.55 22.77
C ASP A 10 13.90 4.85 21.96
N HIS A 11 13.50 5.94 22.63
CA HIS A 11 13.31 7.30 22.09
C HIS A 11 12.00 7.63 21.33
N ASN A 12 10.93 7.89 22.10
CA ASN A 12 9.56 8.23 21.71
C ASN A 12 9.34 9.40 20.70
N GLN A 13 10.35 10.19 20.34
CA GLN A 13 10.20 11.31 19.37
C GLN A 13 10.79 11.05 17.98
N THR A 14 11.82 10.22 17.86
CA THR A 14 12.48 9.96 16.57
C THR A 14 11.82 8.79 15.84
N LEU A 15 11.28 7.83 16.59
CA LEU A 15 10.43 6.74 16.08
C LEU A 15 9.17 7.28 15.41
N ASP A 16 8.51 8.28 16.00
CA ASP A 16 7.28 8.86 15.43
C ASP A 16 7.53 9.52 14.06
N LYS A 17 8.61 10.31 13.93
CA LYS A 17 8.95 10.96 12.65
C LYS A 17 9.31 9.96 11.54
N ARG A 18 10.08 8.92 11.88
CA ARG A 18 10.43 7.85 10.93
C ARG A 18 9.23 6.97 10.60
N ALA A 19 8.41 6.61 11.59
CA ALA A 19 7.19 5.85 11.38
C ALA A 19 6.17 6.63 10.53
N ALA A 20 6.00 7.93 10.78
CA ALA A 20 5.15 8.81 9.98
C ALA A 20 5.66 8.95 8.54
N PHE A 21 6.98 9.08 8.36
CA PHE A 21 7.59 9.08 7.02
C PHE A 21 7.36 7.75 6.30
N ASN A 22 7.61 6.62 6.96
CA ASN A 22 7.41 5.29 6.41
C ASN A 22 5.94 5.05 6.05
N LEU A 23 5.02 5.45 6.93
CA LEU A 23 3.58 5.37 6.69
C LEU A 23 3.16 6.25 5.51
N ASN A 24 3.72 7.45 5.36
CA ASN A 24 3.48 8.31 4.21
C ASN A 24 4.01 7.69 2.91
N ALA A 25 5.19 7.07 2.94
CA ALA A 25 5.74 6.33 1.81
C ALA A 25 4.84 5.17 1.40
N ILE A 26 4.41 4.34 2.36
CA ILE A 26 3.45 3.24 2.14
C ILE A 26 2.14 3.78 1.56
N ARG A 27 1.60 4.86 2.14
CA ARG A 27 0.36 5.49 1.66
C ARG A 27 0.48 5.97 0.21
N LYS A 28 1.61 6.59 -0.16
CA LYS A 28 1.88 7.02 -1.55
C LYS A 28 1.96 5.83 -2.50
N LEU A 29 2.63 4.75 -2.10
CA LEU A 29 2.70 3.51 -2.88
C LEU A 29 1.30 2.92 -3.08
N CYS A 30 0.48 2.81 -2.02
CA CYS A 30 -0.90 2.35 -2.14
C CYS A 30 -1.74 3.20 -3.09
N LEU A 31 -1.62 4.54 -3.02
CA LEU A 31 -2.35 5.45 -3.92
C LEU A 31 -1.88 5.31 -5.37
N TYR A 32 -0.59 5.09 -5.61
CA TYR A 32 -0.05 4.82 -6.93
C TYR A 32 -0.65 3.53 -7.51
N PHE A 33 -0.64 2.43 -6.77
CA PHE A 33 -1.25 1.17 -7.22
C PHE A 33 -2.75 1.31 -7.53
N LEU A 34 -3.50 2.03 -6.68
CA LEU A 34 -4.93 2.29 -6.91
C LEU A 34 -5.23 3.13 -8.18
N LYS A 35 -4.22 3.81 -8.73
CA LYS A 35 -4.30 4.56 -9.99
C LYS A 35 -3.90 3.70 -11.20
N VAL A 36 -2.91 2.83 -11.06
CA VAL A 36 -2.38 2.00 -12.16
C VAL A 36 -3.28 0.81 -12.47
N ILE A 37 -3.90 0.21 -11.44
CA ILE A 37 -4.81 -0.92 -11.60
C ILE A 37 -6.04 -0.50 -12.42
N GLN A 38 -6.40 -1.34 -13.40
CA GLN A 38 -7.63 -1.16 -14.17
C GLN A 38 -8.81 -1.78 -13.43
N PHE A 39 -9.86 -0.98 -13.22
CA PHE A 39 -11.09 -1.42 -12.57
C PHE A 39 -12.23 -1.53 -13.58
N PRO A 40 -13.15 -2.49 -13.39
CA PRO A 40 -14.26 -2.72 -14.33
C PRO A 40 -15.27 -1.56 -14.38
N LYS A 41 -15.37 -0.76 -13.31
CA LYS A 41 -16.22 0.43 -13.26
C LYS A 41 -15.37 1.70 -13.20
N LYS A 42 -15.75 2.68 -14.02
CA LYS A 42 -15.25 4.07 -13.92
C LYS A 42 -15.76 4.70 -12.61
N ASP A 43 -14.98 5.62 -12.05
CA ASP A 43 -15.34 6.45 -10.88
C ASP A 43 -15.63 5.71 -9.56
N LEU A 44 -14.94 4.59 -9.32
CA LEU A 44 -14.95 3.97 -8.00
C LEU A 44 -14.15 4.79 -6.97
N SER A 45 -14.75 5.04 -5.82
CA SER A 45 -14.04 5.60 -4.67
C SER A 45 -12.87 4.70 -4.25
N TYR A 46 -11.82 5.27 -3.66
CA TYR A 46 -10.65 4.51 -3.21
C TYR A 46 -11.01 3.37 -2.26
N ARG A 47 -12.00 3.59 -1.37
CA ARG A 47 -12.49 2.55 -0.45
C ARG A 47 -13.11 1.38 -1.20
N ARG A 48 -13.88 1.64 -2.26
CA ARG A 48 -14.46 0.58 -3.09
C ARG A 48 -13.39 -0.14 -3.90
N LYS A 49 -12.42 0.59 -4.48
CA LYS A 49 -11.26 0.00 -5.17
C LYS A 49 -10.48 -0.96 -4.27
N GLN A 50 -10.19 -0.55 -3.03
CA GLN A 50 -9.54 -1.42 -2.04
C GLN A 50 -10.35 -2.68 -1.74
N ARG A 51 -11.68 -2.55 -1.58
CA ARG A 51 -12.55 -3.72 -1.37
C ARG A 51 -12.54 -4.65 -2.58
N TYR A 52 -12.56 -4.12 -3.81
CA TYR A 52 -12.45 -4.93 -5.03
C TYR A 52 -11.15 -5.73 -5.07
N ILE A 53 -10.01 -5.07 -4.82
CA ILE A 53 -8.71 -5.76 -4.77
C ILE A 53 -8.71 -6.84 -3.69
N SER A 54 -9.25 -6.54 -2.50
CA SER A 54 -9.26 -7.49 -1.40
C SER A 54 -10.11 -8.73 -1.68
N VAL A 55 -11.20 -8.61 -2.44
CA VAL A 55 -12.08 -9.73 -2.78
C VAL A 55 -11.55 -10.54 -3.97
N HIS A 56 -10.91 -9.85 -4.93
CA HIS A 56 -10.44 -10.44 -6.18
C HIS A 56 -8.90 -10.41 -6.29
N LEU A 57 -8.21 -10.67 -5.18
CA LEU A 57 -6.76 -10.46 -5.10
C LEU A 57 -6.00 -11.23 -6.19
N ASN A 58 -6.39 -12.48 -6.44
CA ASN A 58 -5.78 -13.32 -7.48
C ASN A 58 -5.90 -12.75 -8.90
N ASP A 59 -6.96 -11.99 -9.19
CA ASP A 59 -7.18 -11.38 -10.51
C ASP A 59 -6.33 -10.11 -10.70
N TYR A 60 -5.97 -9.46 -9.59
CA TYR A 60 -5.19 -8.22 -9.59
C TYR A 60 -3.68 -8.44 -9.40
N LEU A 61 -3.25 -9.58 -8.83
CA LEU A 61 -1.83 -9.93 -8.71
C LEU A 61 -1.11 -9.94 -10.07
N PRO A 62 -1.65 -10.54 -11.15
CA PRO A 62 -1.03 -10.48 -12.47
C PRO A 62 -0.99 -9.07 -13.06
N GLN A 63 -1.92 -8.18 -12.74
CA GLN A 63 -1.87 -6.80 -13.22
C GLN A 63 -0.79 -5.96 -12.51
N LEU A 64 -0.44 -6.33 -11.28
CA LEU A 64 0.55 -5.65 -10.46
C LEU A 64 1.96 -6.17 -10.65
N PHE A 65 2.10 -7.47 -10.89
CA PHE A 65 3.38 -8.17 -10.92
C PHE A 65 3.58 -9.08 -12.14
N GLY A 66 2.56 -9.22 -12.99
CA GLY A 66 2.70 -9.88 -14.29
C GLY A 66 3.53 -9.01 -15.22
N LYS A 67 4.51 -9.64 -15.87
CA LYS A 67 5.39 -9.01 -16.85
C LYS A 67 4.62 -8.44 -18.03
#